data_AF-A0A924J9Q1-F1
#
_entry.id   AF-A0A924J9Q1-F1
#
_cell.length_a   1.000
_cell.length_b   1.000
_cell.length_c   1.000
_cell.angle_alpha   90.00
_cell.angle_beta   90.00
_cell.angle_gamma   90.00
#
_symmetry.space_group_name_H-M   'P 1'
#
loop_
_entity.id
_entity.type
_entity.pdbx_description
1 polymer ?
#
loop_
_entity_poly.entity_id
_entity_poly.type
_entity_poly.pdbx_seq_one_letter_code
_entity_poly.pdbx_strand_id
1 'polypeptide(L)'
;MISYTEKIKLSAESNANIKGGNLDSKKLEAILLESKVLYTLMLDYEYGKGNLQNVELVDDSLIFTSAHAGILKVSYDINEFSICSALDYTGAYKMLLNFQIDVQTGEISLTGEERFE
;
A
#
# COMPACT_ATOMS: atom_id res chain seq x y z
N MET A 1 -8.82 -0.82 18.44
CA MET A 1 -7.84 -0.19 17.54
C MET A 1 -7.23 -1.31 16.73
N ILE A 2 -7.63 -1.41 15.47
CA ILE A 2 -7.19 -2.46 14.56
C ILE A 2 -6.31 -1.77 13.51
N SER A 3 -5.15 -2.35 13.25
CA SER A 3 -4.31 -2.02 12.10
C SER A 3 -4.19 -3.25 11.22
N TYR A 4 -4.27 -3.03 9.90
CA TYR A 4 -4.16 -4.08 8.91
C TYR A 4 -2.72 -4.11 8.42
N THR A 5 -2.12 -5.30 8.34
CA THR A 5 -0.75 -5.46 7.84
C THR A 5 -0.69 -6.55 6.80
N GLU A 6 -0.14 -6.20 5.66
CA GLU A 6 0.02 -7.10 4.53
C GLU A 6 1.49 -7.16 4.08
N LYS A 7 1.86 -8.27 3.43
CA LYS A 7 3.27 -8.55 3.10
C LYS A 7 3.49 -8.76 1.61
N ILE A 8 4.49 -8.07 1.08
CA ILE A 8 4.98 -8.23 -0.29
C ILE A 8 6.28 -9.01 -0.23
N LYS A 9 6.29 -10.17 -0.90
CA LYS A 9 7.54 -10.90 -1.12
C LYS A 9 8.27 -10.32 -2.32
N LEU A 10 9.50 -9.89 -2.12
CA LEU A 10 10.33 -9.34 -3.17
C LEU A 10 10.83 -10.42 -4.12
N SER A 11 10.99 -10.04 -5.39
CA SER A 11 11.74 -10.86 -6.35
C SER A 11 13.20 -11.00 -5.91
N ALA A 12 13.88 -12.03 -6.40
CA ALA A 12 15.30 -12.26 -6.08
C ALA A 12 16.18 -11.06 -6.47
N GLU A 13 15.89 -10.42 -7.60
CA GLU A 13 16.59 -9.23 -8.10
C GLU A 13 16.36 -8.01 -7.19
N SER A 14 15.10 -7.73 -6.84
CA SER A 14 14.76 -6.63 -5.93
C SER A 14 15.37 -6.83 -4.54
N ASN A 15 15.38 -8.06 -4.03
CA ASN A 15 16.00 -8.39 -2.75
C ASN A 15 17.53 -8.18 -2.77
N ALA A 16 18.20 -8.56 -3.86
CA ALA A 16 19.64 -8.33 -4.02
C ALA A 16 19.99 -6.83 -4.04
N ASN A 17 19.17 -6.02 -4.71
CA ASN A 17 19.34 -4.56 -4.76
C ASN A 17 19.19 -3.91 -3.37
N ILE A 18 18.23 -4.36 -2.56
CA ILE A 18 18.03 -3.88 -1.20
C ILE A 18 19.23 -4.26 -0.31
N LYS A 19 19.68 -5.52 -0.36
CA LYS A 19 20.84 -5.99 0.40
C LYS A 19 22.12 -5.23 0.05
N GLY A 20 22.24 -4.76 -1.19
CA GLY A 20 23.35 -3.93 -1.65
C GLY A 20 23.26 -2.45 -1.27
N GLY A 21 22.21 -2.02 -0.55
CA GLY A 21 21.99 -0.62 -0.16
C GLY A 21 21.54 0.29 -1.31
N ASN A 22 21.13 -0.27 -2.45
CA ASN A 22 20.74 0.46 -3.67
C ASN A 22 19.22 0.49 -3.85
N LEU A 23 18.46 0.70 -2.76
CA LEU A 23 17.03 0.89 -2.86
C LEU A 23 16.72 2.36 -3.17
N ASP A 24 16.45 2.63 -4.45
CA ASP A 24 15.92 3.92 -4.91
C ASP A 24 14.42 4.00 -4.60
N SER A 25 13.95 5.14 -4.10
CA SER A 25 12.53 5.43 -3.84
C SER A 25 11.66 5.07 -5.04
N LYS A 26 12.11 5.36 -6.27
CA LYS A 26 11.36 5.07 -7.50
C LYS A 26 11.18 3.57 -7.76
N LYS A 27 12.18 2.76 -7.40
CA LYS A 27 12.07 1.30 -7.52
C LYS A 27 11.10 0.73 -6.49
N LEU A 28 11.12 1.28 -5.28
CA LEU A 28 10.18 0.89 -4.24
C LEU A 28 8.76 1.24 -4.65
N GLU A 29 8.51 2.44 -5.17
CA GLU A 29 7.21 2.87 -5.71
C GLU A 29 6.70 1.90 -6.78
N ALA A 30 7.54 1.54 -7.75
CA ALA A 30 7.17 0.58 -8.80
C ALA A 30 6.78 -0.80 -8.22
N ILE A 31 7.56 -1.32 -7.26
CA ILE A 31 7.26 -2.60 -6.59
C ILE A 31 5.91 -2.53 -5.85
N LEU A 32 5.63 -1.41 -5.18
CA LEU A 32 4.38 -1.22 -4.44
C LEU A 32 3.17 -1.15 -5.36
N LEU A 33 3.26 -0.41 -6.48
CA LEU A 33 2.19 -0.27 -7.47
C LEU A 33 1.90 -1.54 -8.25
N GLU A 34 2.94 -2.31 -8.59
CA GLU A 34 2.78 -3.61 -9.26
C GLU A 34 2.20 -4.68 -8.32
N SER A 35 2.27 -4.44 -7.01
CA SER A 35 1.84 -5.40 -6.01
C SER A 35 0.34 -5.35 -5.76
N LYS A 36 -0.33 -6.48 -6.05
CA LYS A 36 -1.74 -6.71 -5.66
C LYS A 36 -1.97 -6.67 -4.14
N VAL A 37 -0.91 -6.77 -3.35
CA VAL A 37 -0.98 -6.71 -1.89
C VAL A 37 -1.46 -5.34 -1.41
N LEU A 38 -1.09 -4.27 -2.11
CA LEU A 38 -1.58 -2.93 -1.79
C LEU A 38 -3.10 -2.86 -1.91
N TYR A 39 -3.66 -3.44 -2.98
CA TYR A 39 -5.09 -3.55 -3.21
C TYR A 39 -5.79 -4.37 -2.11
N THR A 40 -5.22 -5.51 -1.70
CA THR A 40 -5.75 -6.33 -0.60
C THR A 40 -5.79 -5.54 0.71
N LEU A 41 -4.69 -4.86 1.06
CA LEU A 41 -4.60 -4.08 2.30
C LEU A 41 -5.68 -3.01 2.38
N MET A 42 -5.90 -2.28 1.29
CA MET A 42 -6.94 -1.24 1.23
C MET A 42 -8.35 -1.83 1.29
N LEU A 43 -8.60 -2.96 0.65
CA LEU A 43 -9.89 -3.64 0.75
C LEU A 43 -10.16 -4.11 2.18
N ASP A 44 -9.18 -4.73 2.83
CA ASP A 44 -9.32 -5.20 4.21
C ASP A 44 -9.57 -4.03 5.16
N TYR A 45 -8.88 -2.91 4.95
CA TYR A 45 -9.10 -1.66 5.67
C TYR A 45 -10.54 -1.12 5.47
N GLU A 46 -11.10 -1.24 4.26
CA GLU A 46 -12.48 -0.84 3.95
C GLU A 46 -13.53 -1.94 4.20
N TYR A 47 -13.18 -2.96 4.99
CA TYR A 47 -14.06 -4.08 5.35
C TYR A 47 -14.61 -4.85 4.13
N GLY A 48 -13.83 -4.89 3.04
CA GLY A 48 -14.22 -5.53 1.78
C GLY A 48 -15.41 -4.85 1.09
N LYS A 49 -15.71 -3.59 1.42
CA LYS A 49 -16.81 -2.84 0.80
C LYS A 49 -16.41 -2.35 -0.59
N GLY A 50 -17.28 -2.62 -1.56
CA GLY A 50 -17.17 -2.09 -2.91
C GLY A 50 -16.01 -2.68 -3.73
N ASN A 51 -15.70 -2.01 -4.84
CA ASN A 51 -14.53 -2.29 -5.66
C ASN A 51 -13.61 -1.06 -5.64
N LEU A 52 -12.32 -1.27 -5.37
CA LEU A 52 -11.32 -0.19 -5.44
C LEU A 52 -10.95 0.10 -6.89
N GLN A 53 -10.82 1.39 -7.21
CA GLN A 53 -10.34 1.88 -8.50
C GLN A 53 -9.38 3.05 -8.31
N ASN A 54 -8.66 3.41 -9.37
CA ASN A 54 -7.72 4.54 -9.38
C ASN A 54 -6.73 4.50 -8.20
N VAL A 55 -6.23 3.31 -7.89
CA VAL A 55 -5.23 3.08 -6.84
C VAL A 55 -3.90 3.65 -7.32
N GLU A 56 -3.43 4.68 -6.64
CA GLU A 56 -2.22 5.40 -7.00
C GLU A 56 -1.40 5.74 -5.75
N LEU A 57 -0.08 5.77 -5.88
CA LEU A 57 0.77 6.37 -4.88
C LEU A 57 0.67 7.89 -5.03
N VAL A 58 0.51 8.60 -3.92
CA VAL A 58 0.54 10.06 -3.97
C VAL A 58 1.98 10.49 -4.26
N ASP A 59 2.16 11.30 -5.30
CA ASP A 59 3.46 11.84 -5.70
C ASP A 59 4.20 12.47 -4.51
N ASP A 60 5.52 12.25 -4.45
CA ASP A 60 6.43 12.74 -3.40
C ASP A 60 6.01 12.39 -1.96
N SER A 61 5.15 11.39 -1.77
CA SER A 61 4.68 11.00 -0.44
C SER A 61 5.53 9.94 0.26
N LEU A 62 6.41 9.27 -0.49
CA LEU A 62 7.30 8.24 0.05
C LEU A 62 8.45 8.88 0.81
N ILE A 63 8.45 8.69 2.14
CA ILE A 63 9.45 9.27 3.04
C ILE A 63 10.08 8.14 3.85
N PHE A 64 11.39 7.95 3.67
CA PHE A 64 12.17 7.04 4.50
C PHE A 64 12.41 7.68 5.88
N THR A 65 11.97 7.01 6.94
CA THR A 65 12.26 7.39 8.33
C THR A 65 13.51 6.68 8.85
N SER A 66 13.90 5.58 8.21
CA SER A 66 15.17 4.87 8.39
C SER A 66 15.60 4.18 7.10
N ALA A 67 16.75 3.50 7.10
CA ALA A 67 17.26 2.79 5.92
C ALA A 67 16.30 1.71 5.36
N HIS A 68 15.42 1.16 6.20
CA HIS A 68 14.54 0.05 5.84
C HIS A 68 13.09 0.27 6.30
N ALA A 69 12.72 1.49 6.62
CA ALA A 69 11.35 1.81 7.02
C ALA A 69 11.00 3.24 6.65
N GLY A 70 9.70 3.48 6.50
CA GLY A 70 9.20 4.78 6.14
C GLY A 70 7.69 4.81 6.08
N ILE A 71 7.20 5.89 5.49
CA ILE A 71 5.77 6.13 5.26
C ILE A 71 5.54 6.43 3.79
N LEU A 72 4.35 6.11 3.31
CA LEU A 72 3.84 6.53 2.01
C LEU A 72 2.36 6.85 2.09
N LYS A 73 1.84 7.60 1.13
CA LYS A 73 0.40 7.84 1.00
C LYS A 73 -0.11 7.20 -0.28
N VAL A 74 -1.28 6.61 -0.19
CA VAL A 74 -1.99 6.05 -1.33
C VAL A 74 -3.34 6.73 -1.46
N SER A 75 -3.77 6.95 -2.70
CA SER A 75 -5.12 7.40 -3.04
C SER A 75 -5.86 6.31 -3.79
N TYR A 76 -7.17 6.24 -3.57
CA TYR A 76 -8.05 5.28 -4.23
C TYR A 76 -9.49 5.79 -4.20
N ASP A 77 -10.29 5.28 -5.14
CA ASP A 77 -11.73 5.46 -5.16
C ASP A 77 -12.41 4.14 -4.77
N ILE A 78 -13.52 4.23 -4.04
CA ILE A 78 -14.39 3.07 -3.74
C ILE A 78 -15.67 3.21 -4.54
N ASN A 79 -16.03 2.16 -5.28
CA ASN A 79 -17.33 2.05 -5.93
C ASN A 79 -18.19 1.06 -5.17
N GLU A 80 -19.27 1.54 -4.54
CA GLU A 80 -20.27 0.67 -3.91
C GLU A 80 -21.29 0.21 -4.96
N PHE A 81 -21.42 -1.10 -5.16
CA PHE A 81 -22.44 -1.66 -6.05
C PHE A 81 -23.79 -1.66 -5.32
N SER A 82 -24.66 -0.71 -5.65
CA SER A 82 -26.08 -0.80 -5.31
C SER A 82 -26.85 -1.36 -6.50
N ILE A 83 -27.56 -2.47 -6.30
CA ILE A 83 -28.36 -3.19 -7.32
C ILE A 83 -29.46 -2.30 -7.95
N CYS A 84 -29.79 -1.15 -7.34
CA CYS A 84 -30.89 -0.28 -7.77
C CYS A 84 -30.53 1.21 -7.94
N SER A 85 -29.25 1.62 -7.87
CA SER A 85 -28.87 3.03 -8.04
C SER A 85 -27.62 3.18 -8.90
N ALA A 86 -27.49 4.35 -9.53
CA ALA A 86 -26.31 4.76 -10.28
C ALA A 86 -25.04 4.47 -9.48
N LEU A 87 -23.92 4.21 -10.17
CA LEU A 87 -22.61 4.10 -9.52
C LEU A 87 -22.35 5.37 -8.70
N ASP A 88 -22.57 5.28 -7.40
CA ASP A 88 -22.26 6.34 -6.46
C ASP A 88 -20.76 6.21 -6.19
N TYR A 89 -19.96 6.99 -6.93
CA TYR A 89 -18.54 7.14 -6.66
C TYR A 89 -18.39 7.83 -5.30
N THR A 90 -17.92 7.12 -4.28
CA THR A 90 -17.76 7.71 -2.94
C THR A 90 -16.41 8.42 -2.80
N GLY A 91 -16.00 9.22 -3.79
CA GLY A 91 -14.88 10.17 -3.68
C GLY A 91 -13.47 9.58 -3.56
N ALA A 92 -12.49 10.49 -3.56
CA ALA A 92 -11.05 10.21 -3.53
C ALA A 92 -10.54 10.04 -2.09
N TYR A 93 -10.39 8.80 -1.65
CA TYR A 93 -9.83 8.46 -0.35
C TYR A 93 -8.31 8.57 -0.37
N LYS A 94 -7.74 8.76 0.82
CA LYS A 94 -6.30 8.73 1.05
C LYS A 94 -6.00 7.95 2.32
N MET A 95 -5.00 7.08 2.25
CA MET A 95 -4.53 6.30 3.39
C MET A 95 -3.04 6.52 3.57
N LEU A 96 -2.62 6.69 4.83
CA LEU A 96 -1.22 6.65 5.20
C LEU A 96 -0.82 5.21 5.50
N LEU A 97 0.27 4.74 4.86
CA LEU A 97 0.84 3.43 5.10
C LEU A 97 2.23 3.58 5.70
N ASN A 98 2.53 2.74 6.68
CA ASN A 98 3.88 2.49 7.15
C ASN A 98 4.44 1.30 6.39
N PHE A 99 5.67 1.40 5.90
CA PHE A 99 6.37 0.27 5.31
C PHE A 99 7.61 -0.10 6.11
N GLN A 100 7.89 -1.39 6.17
CA GLN A 100 9.12 -1.93 6.75
C GLN A 100 9.67 -3.04 5.87
N ILE A 101 10.97 -2.99 5.60
CA ILE A 101 11.66 -3.93 4.74
C ILE A 101 12.51 -4.85 5.61
N ASP A 102 12.20 -6.13 5.58
CA ASP A 102 13.02 -7.16 6.17
C ASP A 102 14.03 -7.67 5.13
N VAL A 103 15.27 -7.22 5.29
CA VAL A 103 16.39 -7.60 4.41
C VAL A 103 16.80 -9.06 4.54
N GLN A 104 16.47 -9.74 5.63
CA GLN A 104 16.82 -11.16 5.79
C GLN A 104 15.89 -12.03 4.96
N THR A 105 14.59 -11.76 5.07
CA THR A 105 13.52 -12.53 4.39
C THR A 105 13.22 -12.02 2.98
N GLY A 106 13.55 -10.76 2.69
CA GLY A 106 13.15 -10.10 1.44
C GLY A 106 11.66 -9.77 1.40
N GLU A 107 11.08 -9.44 2.56
CA GLU A 107 9.66 -9.08 2.68
C GLU A 107 9.52 -7.57 2.93
N ILE A 108 8.53 -6.95 2.30
CA ILE A 108 8.05 -5.61 2.67
C ILE A 108 6.74 -5.81 3.41
N SER A 109 6.68 -5.38 4.68
CA SER A 109 5.44 -5.27 5.42
C SER A 109 4.85 -3.88 5.20
N LEU A 110 3.56 -3.83 4.88
CA LEU A 110 2.77 -2.61 4.74
C LEU A 110 1.69 -2.60 5.81
N THR A 111 1.67 -1.56 6.63
CA THR A 111 0.71 -1.41 7.72
C THR A 111 -0.12 -0.15 7.51
N GLY A 112 -1.45 -0.33 7.45
CA GLY A 112 -2.41 0.76 7.38
C GLY A 112 -2.51 1.57 8.67
N GLU A 113 -3.11 2.74 8.57
CA GLU A 113 -3.43 3.58 9.72
C GLU A 113 -4.45 2.92 10.67
N GLU A 114 -4.44 3.36 11.93
CA GLU A 114 -5.35 2.84 12.96
C GLU A 114 -6.77 3.40 12.77
N ARG A 115 -7.77 2.50 12.77
CA ARG A 115 -9.19 2.91 12.84
C ARG A 115 -9.72 2.84 14.28
N PHE A 116 -10.49 3.87 14.65
CA PHE A 116 -11.41 3.84 15.77
C PHE A 116 -12.73 3.28 15.27
N GLU A 117 -13.15 2.14 15.82
CA GLU A 117 -14.49 1.57 15.62
C GLU A 117 -15.52 2.26 16.51
#